data_AF-A0A7S1J9I4-F1
#
_entry.id   AF-A0A7S1J9I4-F1
#
_cell.length_a   1.000
_cell.length_b   1.000
_cell.length_c   1.000
_cell.angle_alpha   90.00
_cell.angle_beta   90.00
_cell.angle_gamma   90.00
#
_symmetry.space_group_name_H-M   'P 1'
#
loop_
_entity.id
_entity.type
_entity.pdbx_description
1 polymer ?
#
loop_
_entity_poly.entity_id
_entity_poly.type
_entity_poly.pdbx_seq_one_letter_code
_entity_poly.pdbx_strand_id
1 'polypeptide(L)'
;RHFPFSVMAGGDPGLHADPVHAEHEPPRVLFFIGICQFLGVLAKVVFSRLPIPLTVVQFLIGSCFGGLGYTWHTLDEYTEIRDMDPHLVFFIWLPILIFESAFYCDVYVFHRVFWQCTLLAGPGLLIATFATAGL
;
A
#
# COMPACT_ATOMS: atom_id res chain seq x y z
N ARG A 1 25.54 46.87 -37.02
CA ARG A 1 24.73 46.21 -38.08
C ARG A 1 25.13 44.74 -38.10
N HIS A 2 24.18 43.89 -37.65
CA HIS A 2 24.06 42.44 -37.85
C HIS A 2 25.20 41.51 -37.39
N PHE A 3 25.01 40.97 -36.18
CA PHE A 3 25.57 39.70 -35.73
C PHE A 3 25.03 38.53 -36.57
N PRO A 4 25.86 37.57 -37.02
CA PRO A 4 25.36 36.34 -37.63
C PRO A 4 25.02 35.32 -36.54
N PHE A 5 23.71 35.21 -36.31
CA PHE A 5 22.94 34.27 -35.48
C PHE A 5 23.08 32.79 -35.92
N SER A 6 24.20 32.38 -36.53
CA SER A 6 24.33 31.08 -37.22
C SER A 6 25.24 30.07 -36.51
N VAL A 7 25.36 30.18 -35.18
CA VAL A 7 25.94 29.15 -34.28
C VAL A 7 24.83 28.46 -33.47
N MET A 8 23.59 28.47 -33.98
CA MET A 8 22.42 27.81 -33.37
C MET A 8 21.82 26.71 -34.26
N ALA A 9 22.59 26.17 -35.21
CA ALA A 9 22.15 25.11 -36.12
C ALA A 9 23.25 24.04 -36.24
N GLY A 10 23.32 23.14 -35.25
CA GLY A 10 24.23 21.99 -35.31
C GLY A 10 24.66 21.41 -33.96
N GLY A 11 23.77 21.42 -32.97
CA GLY A 11 23.97 20.74 -31.68
C GLY A 11 22.75 19.89 -31.37
N ASP A 12 22.80 18.63 -31.81
CA ASP A 12 22.10 17.45 -31.32
C ASP A 12 20.85 17.68 -30.41
N PRO A 13 19.61 17.63 -30.95
CA PRO A 13 18.39 17.65 -30.13
C PRO A 13 18.03 16.22 -29.66
N GLY A 14 19.01 15.45 -29.20
CA GLY A 14 18.88 14.00 -28.96
C GLY A 14 19.18 13.54 -27.54
N LEU A 15 19.25 14.43 -26.55
CA LEU A 15 19.61 14.07 -25.17
C LEU A 15 18.48 14.41 -24.19
N HIS A 16 17.59 13.43 -23.99
CA HIS A 16 16.85 13.17 -22.75
C HIS A 16 16.39 14.41 -21.97
N ALA A 17 15.39 15.12 -22.49
CA ALA A 17 14.44 15.81 -21.62
C ALA A 17 13.47 14.75 -21.10
N ASP A 18 13.65 14.33 -19.84
CA ASP A 18 12.78 13.40 -19.14
C ASP A 18 11.31 13.84 -19.25
N PRO A 19 10.41 13.06 -19.88
CA PRO A 19 8.99 13.22 -19.70
C PRO A 19 8.56 12.39 -18.48
N VAL A 20 9.18 12.60 -17.31
CA VAL A 20 8.87 11.84 -16.07
C VAL A 20 8.02 12.68 -15.10
N HIS A 21 7.39 13.75 -15.59
CA HIS A 21 6.49 14.59 -14.79
C HIS A 21 5.12 14.82 -15.46
N ALA A 22 4.64 13.87 -16.28
CA ALA A 22 3.28 13.87 -16.80
C ALA A 22 2.43 12.81 -16.06
N GLU A 23 1.48 13.30 -15.25
CA GLU A 23 0.30 12.57 -14.74
C GLU A 23 0.53 11.22 -14.07
N HIS A 24 1.19 11.22 -12.92
CA HIS A 24 0.66 10.37 -11.86
C HIS A 24 -0.72 10.95 -11.54
N GLU A 25 -1.80 10.25 -11.86
CA GLU A 25 -3.13 10.58 -11.33
C GLU A 25 -3.27 9.96 -9.92
N PRO A 26 -2.90 10.69 -8.83
CA PRO A 26 -3.26 10.27 -7.48
C PRO A 26 -4.78 10.10 -7.26
N PRO A 27 -5.73 10.75 -7.99
CA PRO A 27 -7.15 10.51 -7.72
C PRO A 27 -7.56 9.05 -7.86
N ARG A 28 -7.07 8.31 -8.86
CA ARG A 28 -7.51 6.93 -9.13
C ARG A 28 -7.23 5.98 -7.97
N VAL A 29 -6.05 6.09 -7.36
CA VAL A 29 -5.65 5.23 -6.23
C VAL A 29 -6.46 5.54 -4.98
N LEU A 30 -6.71 6.83 -4.71
CA LEU A 30 -7.52 7.25 -3.57
C LEU A 30 -8.98 6.80 -3.70
N PHE A 31 -9.57 6.90 -4.90
CA PHE A 31 -10.90 6.34 -5.17
C PHE A 31 -10.94 4.83 -4.99
N PHE A 32 -9.92 4.10 -5.45
CA PHE A 32 -9.84 2.65 -5.26
C PHE A 32 -9.76 2.27 -3.78
N ILE A 33 -8.87 2.89 -3.00
CA ILE A 33 -8.78 2.68 -1.55
C ILE A 33 -10.11 3.03 -0.87
N GLY A 34 -10.75 4.12 -1.28
CA GLY A 34 -12.06 4.53 -0.77
C GLY A 34 -13.16 3.51 -1.05
N ILE A 35 -13.23 2.96 -2.26
CA ILE A 35 -14.20 1.92 -2.64
C ILE A 35 -13.92 0.62 -1.90
N CYS A 36 -12.66 0.20 -1.80
CA CYS A 36 -12.27 -0.98 -1.02
C CYS A 36 -12.64 -0.84 0.46
N GLN A 37 -12.38 0.33 1.05
CA GLN A 37 -12.68 0.59 2.45
C GLN A 37 -14.19 0.72 2.69
N PHE A 38 -14.91 1.33 1.76
CA PHE A 38 -16.37 1.42 1.79
C PHE A 38 -17.00 0.03 1.71
N LEU A 39 -16.54 -0.84 0.79
CA LEU A 39 -17.03 -2.20 0.68
C LEU A 39 -16.74 -3.02 1.94
N GLY A 40 -15.56 -2.84 2.55
CA GLY A 40 -15.21 -3.47 3.82
C GLY A 40 -16.04 -2.99 5.01
N VAL A 41 -16.32 -1.68 5.10
CA VAL A 41 -17.19 -1.13 6.14
C VAL A 41 -18.65 -1.51 5.90
N LEU A 42 -19.11 -1.57 4.65
CA LEU A 42 -20.44 -2.03 4.30
C LEU A 42 -20.63 -3.50 4.68
N ALA A 43 -19.67 -4.36 4.35
CA ALA A 43 -19.65 -5.75 4.80
C ALA A 43 -19.66 -5.84 6.34
N LYS A 44 -18.87 -4.98 7.02
CA LYS A 44 -18.87 -4.87 8.48
C LYS A 44 -20.24 -4.53 9.05
N VAL A 45 -20.94 -3.54 8.48
CA VAL A 45 -22.26 -3.12 8.97
C VAL A 45 -23.29 -4.24 8.76
N VAL A 46 -23.30 -4.86 7.58
CA VAL A 46 -24.24 -5.93 7.22
C VAL A 46 -24.02 -7.19 8.07
N PHE A 47 -22.77 -7.58 8.31
CA PHE A 47 -22.41 -8.80 9.04
C PHE A 47 -22.08 -8.62 10.53
N SER A 48 -22.20 -7.39 11.07
CA SER A 48 -21.98 -7.09 12.50
C SER A 48 -22.88 -7.85 13.48
N ARG A 49 -23.94 -8.50 12.97
CA ARG A 49 -24.89 -9.31 13.76
C ARG A 49 -24.42 -10.74 14.02
N LEU A 50 -23.30 -11.18 13.43
CA LEU A 50 -22.75 -12.51 13.66
C LEU A 50 -21.70 -12.50 14.79
N PRO A 51 -21.65 -13.54 15.64
CA PRO A 51 -20.66 -13.68 16.73
C PRO A 51 -19.23 -14.01 16.24
N ILE A 52 -18.96 -13.90 14.93
CA ILE A 52 -17.72 -14.34 14.30
C ILE A 52 -16.76 -13.14 14.17
N PRO A 53 -15.43 -13.32 14.34
CA PRO A 53 -14.45 -12.28 14.08
C PRO A 53 -14.60 -11.75 12.64
N LEU A 54 -14.87 -10.46 12.53
CA LEU A 54 -15.12 -9.78 11.26
C LEU A 54 -13.98 -9.95 10.24
N THR A 55 -12.73 -10.07 10.71
CA THR A 55 -11.54 -10.26 9.87
C THR A 55 -11.62 -11.56 9.07
N VAL A 56 -12.10 -12.64 9.67
CA VAL A 56 -12.29 -13.94 9.01
C VAL A 56 -13.42 -13.86 7.99
N VAL A 57 -14.52 -13.18 8.35
CA VAL A 57 -15.66 -12.98 7.45
C VAL A 57 -15.24 -12.18 6.21
N GLN A 58 -14.49 -11.09 6.39
CA GLN A 58 -13.99 -10.28 5.28
C GLN A 58 -12.99 -11.04 4.41
N PHE A 59 -12.12 -11.86 5.02
CA PHE A 59 -11.20 -12.72 4.29
C PHE A 59 -11.95 -13.76 3.44
N LEU A 60 -12.97 -14.42 4.00
CA LEU A 60 -13.79 -15.40 3.27
C LEU A 60 -14.61 -14.76 2.16
N ILE A 61 -15.17 -13.56 2.38
CA ILE A 61 -15.88 -12.82 1.34
C ILE A 61 -14.94 -12.45 0.19
N GLY A 62 -13.76 -11.89 0.50
CA GLY A 62 -12.75 -11.55 -0.51
C GLY A 62 -12.20 -12.77 -1.25
N SER A 63 -11.98 -13.88 -0.54
CA SER A 63 -11.55 -15.15 -1.13
C SER A 63 -12.61 -15.76 -2.05
N CYS A 64 -13.88 -15.69 -1.66
CA CYS A 64 -15.00 -16.16 -2.48
C CYS A 64 -15.15 -15.29 -3.74
N PHE A 65 -15.11 -13.96 -3.61
CA PHE A 65 -15.13 -13.04 -4.76
C PHE A 65 -13.93 -13.22 -5.69
N GLY A 66 -12.72 -13.37 -5.14
CA GLY A 66 -11.51 -13.62 -5.90
C GLY A 66 -11.51 -14.97 -6.62
N GLY A 67 -12.09 -16.01 -5.99
CA GLY A 67 -12.23 -17.35 -6.57
C GLY A 67 -13.31 -17.44 -7.65
N LEU A 68 -14.46 -16.78 -7.46
CA LEU A 68 -15.53 -16.76 -8.45
C LEU A 68 -15.12 -16.04 -9.75
N GLY A 69 -14.18 -15.09 -9.67
CA GLY A 69 -13.58 -14.41 -10.82
C GLY A 69 -12.84 -15.34 -11.79
N TYR A 70 -12.49 -16.56 -11.38
CA TYR A 70 -11.84 -17.56 -12.25
C TYR A 70 -12.81 -18.23 -13.24
N THR A 71 -14.12 -18.17 -12.98
CA THR A 71 -15.14 -18.87 -13.79
C THR A 71 -15.67 -18.01 -14.95
N TRP A 72 -15.50 -16.69 -14.89
CA TRP A 72 -16.01 -15.75 -15.89
C TRP A 72 -14.86 -15.08 -16.66
N HIS A 73 -14.62 -15.58 -17.87
CA HIS A 73 -13.65 -15.10 -18.87
C HIS A 73 -14.05 -13.70 -19.43
N THR A 74 -14.34 -12.73 -18.57
CA THR A 74 -14.75 -11.36 -18.95
C THR A 74 -14.01 -10.30 -18.12
N LEU A 75 -12.99 -10.70 -17.35
CA LEU A 75 -12.25 -9.82 -16.44
C LEU A 75 -10.80 -9.58 -16.87
N ASP A 76 -10.44 -9.82 -18.14
CA ASP A 76 -9.14 -9.42 -18.70
C ASP A 76 -8.94 -7.90 -18.62
N GLU A 77 -10.01 -7.11 -18.59
CA GLU A 77 -9.94 -5.65 -18.43
C GLU A 77 -9.64 -5.22 -16.98
N TYR A 78 -9.84 -6.10 -15.99
CA TYR A 78 -9.50 -5.82 -14.59
C TYR A 78 -8.04 -6.14 -14.25
N THR A 79 -7.26 -6.73 -15.17
CA THR A 79 -5.86 -7.10 -14.91
C THR A 79 -4.92 -5.89 -14.91
N GLU A 80 -5.27 -4.77 -15.56
CA GLU A 80 -4.51 -3.51 -15.48
C GLU A 80 -4.56 -2.87 -14.08
N ILE A 81 -5.53 -3.25 -13.24
CA ILE A 81 -5.63 -2.78 -11.85
C ILE A 81 -4.61 -3.50 -10.94
N ARG A 82 -3.96 -4.56 -11.42
CA ARG A 82 -2.93 -5.31 -10.66
C ARG A 82 -1.58 -4.59 -10.58
N ASP A 83 -1.36 -3.56 -11.40
CA ASP A 83 -0.15 -2.72 -11.37
C ASP A 83 -0.25 -1.54 -10.39
N MET A 84 -1.18 -1.60 -9.42
CA MET A 84 -1.16 -0.66 -8.30
C MET A 84 0.08 -0.92 -7.44
N ASP A 85 1.02 0.01 -7.51
CA ASP A 85 2.27 -0.08 -6.78
C ASP A 85 1.99 -0.18 -5.26
N PRO A 86 2.36 -1.30 -4.60
CA PRO A 86 2.08 -1.51 -3.19
C PRO A 86 2.83 -0.53 -2.28
N HIS A 87 3.91 0.09 -2.75
CA HIS A 87 4.66 1.11 -1.99
C HIS A 87 3.80 2.34 -1.73
N LEU A 88 2.86 2.68 -2.62
CA LEU A 88 2.00 3.85 -2.46
C LEU A 88 1.02 3.66 -1.29
N VAL A 89 0.53 2.43 -1.10
CA VAL A 89 -0.26 2.03 0.05
C VAL A 89 0.60 2.16 1.31
N PHE A 90 1.77 1.53 1.37
CA PHE A 90 2.63 1.68 2.55
C PHE A 90 2.99 3.14 2.85
N PHE A 91 3.23 3.98 1.84
CA PHE A 91 3.57 5.38 2.04
C PHE A 91 2.41 6.22 2.61
N ILE A 92 1.17 5.92 2.22
CA ILE A 92 -0.04 6.55 2.77
C ILE A 92 -0.33 6.02 4.18
N TRP A 93 -0.25 4.70 4.36
CA TRP A 93 -0.65 4.03 5.59
C TRP A 93 0.42 4.10 6.68
N LEU A 94 1.72 4.18 6.38
CA LEU A 94 2.77 4.22 7.41
C LEU A 94 2.71 5.47 8.30
N PRO A 95 2.66 6.70 7.77
CA PRO A 95 2.58 7.90 8.60
C PRO A 95 1.31 7.92 9.46
N ILE A 96 0.17 7.51 8.89
CA ILE A 96 -1.10 7.49 9.63
C ILE A 96 -1.14 6.37 10.68
N LEU A 97 -0.68 5.15 10.36
CA LEU A 97 -0.67 4.01 11.30
C LEU A 97 0.33 4.21 12.43
N ILE A 98 1.53 4.71 12.13
CA ILE A 98 2.55 4.95 13.16
C ILE A 98 2.09 6.10 14.06
N PHE A 99 1.55 7.18 13.51
CA PHE A 99 1.07 8.30 14.31
C PHE A 99 -0.15 7.93 15.16
N GLU A 100 -1.11 7.18 14.60
CA GLU A 100 -2.31 6.74 15.31
C GLU A 100 -1.96 5.82 16.49
N SER A 101 -1.11 4.81 16.25
CA SER A 101 -0.68 3.89 17.31
C SER A 101 0.23 4.56 18.35
N ALA A 102 1.10 5.48 17.94
CA ALA A 102 1.93 6.26 18.86
C ALA A 102 1.09 7.23 19.72
N PHE A 103 0.04 7.83 19.15
CA PHE A 103 -0.89 8.70 19.89
C PHE A 103 -1.71 7.92 20.92
N TYR A 104 -2.07 6.68 20.63
CA TYR A 104 -2.77 5.81 21.58
C TYR A 104 -1.86 5.23 22.67
N CYS A 105 -0.54 5.35 22.53
CA CYS A 105 0.43 4.79 23.46
C CYS A 105 0.62 5.70 24.70
N ASP A 106 0.36 5.17 25.89
CA ASP A 106 0.64 5.84 27.16
C ASP A 106 2.16 5.85 27.45
N VAL A 107 2.74 7.04 27.65
CA VAL A 107 4.18 7.22 27.87
C VAL A 107 4.71 6.53 29.14
N TYR A 108 3.88 6.41 30.18
CA TYR A 108 4.24 5.73 31.42
C TYR A 108 4.33 4.21 31.20
N VAL A 109 3.34 3.64 30.49
CA VAL A 109 3.37 2.22 30.12
C VAL A 109 4.51 1.94 29.14
N PHE A 110 4.73 2.82 28.16
CA PHE A 110 5.78 2.71 27.17
C PHE A 110 7.16 2.52 27.81
N HIS A 111 7.54 3.38 28.76
CA HIS A 111 8.83 3.27 29.43
C HIS A 111 9.00 1.96 30.22
N ARG A 112 7.93 1.43 30.79
CA ARG A 112 7.95 0.16 31.53
C ARG A 112 8.22 -1.04 30.61
N VAL A 113 7.63 -1.03 29.41
CA VAL A 113 7.72 -2.16 28.46
C VAL A 113 8.80 -1.98 27.40
N PHE A 114 9.40 -0.79 27.28
CA PHE A 114 10.38 -0.46 26.24
C PHE A 114 11.52 -1.50 26.12
N TRP A 115 12.10 -1.91 27.25
CA TRP A 115 13.18 -2.88 27.27
C TRP A 115 12.70 -4.28 26.84
N GLN A 116 11.49 -4.67 27.24
CA GLN A 116 10.88 -5.94 26.84
C GLN A 116 10.58 -5.96 25.35
N CYS A 117 10.00 -4.88 24.82
CA CYS A 117 9.73 -4.71 23.39
C CYS A 117 11.02 -4.72 22.56
N THR A 118 12.08 -4.04 23.03
CA THR A 118 13.38 -4.00 22.34
C THR A 118 14.03 -5.38 22.28
N LEU A 119 14.01 -6.13 23.40
CA LEU A 119 14.50 -7.50 23.43
C LEU A 119 13.63 -8.46 22.58
N LEU A 120 12.31 -8.24 22.53
CA LEU A 120 11.44 -9.07 21.69
C LEU A 120 11.67 -8.77 20.20
N ALA A 121 11.72 -7.48 19.82
CA ALA A 121 11.84 -7.05 18.44
C ALA A 121 13.24 -7.29 17.85
N GLY A 122 14.30 -7.17 18.65
CA GLY A 122 15.67 -7.45 18.20
C GLY A 122 15.99 -8.94 18.23
N PRO A 123 16.43 -9.48 19.38
CA PRO A 123 16.82 -10.89 19.48
C PRO A 123 15.67 -11.87 19.23
N GLY A 124 14.44 -11.59 19.69
CA GLY A 124 13.30 -12.46 19.43
C GLY A 124 13.01 -12.62 17.93
N LEU A 125 13.03 -11.52 17.16
CA LEU A 125 12.84 -11.56 15.71
C LEU A 125 13.98 -12.28 14.98
N LEU A 126 15.24 -12.04 15.39
CA LEU A 126 16.40 -12.73 14.80
C LEU A 126 16.28 -14.25 14.99
N ILE A 127 16.02 -14.70 16.23
CA ILE A 127 15.88 -16.12 16.54
C ILE A 127 14.71 -16.73 15.75
N ALA A 128 13.56 -16.06 15.68
CA ALA A 128 12.41 -16.53 14.90
C ALA A 128 12.73 -16.66 13.40
N THR A 129 13.47 -15.70 12.85
CA THR A 129 13.90 -15.72 11.45
C THR A 129 14.86 -16.87 11.19
N PHE A 130 15.87 -17.08 12.05
CA PHE A 130 16.78 -18.21 11.93
C PHE A 130 16.09 -19.56 12.11
N ALA A 131 15.14 -19.66 13.04
CA ALA A 131 14.37 -20.87 13.25
C ALA A 131 13.50 -21.20 12.02
N THR A 132 12.92 -20.19 11.37
CA THR A 132 12.11 -20.39 10.14
C THR A 132 12.99 -20.69 8.93
N ALA A 133 14.17 -20.06 8.82
CA ALA A 133 15.09 -20.30 7.72
C ALA A 133 15.86 -21.63 7.85
N GLY A 134 16.03 -22.12 9.08
CA GLY A 134 16.71 -23.39 9.37
C GLY A 134 15.79 -24.62 9.38
N LEU A 135 14.48 -24.43 9.27
CA LEU A 135 13.46 -25.49 9.18
C LEU A 135 13.05 -25.70 7.71
#